data_AF-A0A7V2IM26-F1
#
_entry.id   AF-A0A7V2IM26-F1
#
_cell.length_a   1.000
_cell.length_b   1.000
_cell.length_c   1.000
_cell.angle_alpha   90.00
_cell.angle_beta   90.00
_cell.angle_gamma   90.00
#
_symmetry.space_group_name_H-M   'P 1'
#
loop_
_entity.id
_entity.type
_entity.pdbx_description
1 polymer ?
#
loop_
_entity_poly.entity_id
_entity_poly.type
_entity_poly.pdbx_seq_one_letter_code
_entity_poly.pdbx_strand_id
1 'polypeptide(L)'
;KVRNPPSDTCLMRLEEVLGVEPGLFRHMAHLERMPADIRGSYEAVQAENAKFRQVLRKLLEDKAAGEQISGLLDDVRLDAPRETVTAGRLVPVINRASAGDFMDFDDLGYPVGFADDYVRCPDLHDPNAFAVRVTGDSMEPKFREGDIVIFSPAADVASGDDCFVRLTGPHESTFKRVYFEPDGQVRLQPRNQKYPPITVDPKRVNGMYRAVLRYEQL
;
A
#
# COMPACT_ATOMS: atom_id res chain seq x y z
N LYS A 1 -11.42 7.47 -17.00
CA LYS A 1 -10.68 8.76 -16.98
C LYS A 1 -11.24 9.61 -15.85
N VAL A 2 -10.62 9.57 -14.67
CA VAL A 2 -10.99 10.48 -13.58
C VAL A 2 -10.48 11.86 -13.98
N ARG A 3 -11.37 12.80 -14.24
CA ARG A 3 -11.00 14.18 -14.56
C ARG A 3 -10.43 14.78 -13.28
N ASN A 4 -9.24 15.35 -13.35
CA ASN A 4 -8.66 16.03 -12.21
C ASN A 4 -9.66 17.12 -11.74
N PRO A 5 -10.05 17.14 -10.45
CA PRO A 5 -11.06 18.08 -10.00
C PRO A 5 -10.57 19.53 -10.17
N PRO A 6 -11.50 20.51 -10.30
CA PRO A 6 -11.17 21.92 -10.49
C PRO A 6 -10.26 22.46 -9.38
N SER A 7 -9.52 23.54 -9.65
CA SER A 7 -8.68 24.18 -8.64
C SER A 7 -9.50 24.78 -7.50
N ASP A 8 -8.95 24.77 -6.30
CA ASP A 8 -9.62 25.26 -5.08
C ASP A 8 -10.09 26.72 -5.20
N THR A 9 -9.35 27.55 -5.95
CA THR A 9 -9.73 28.95 -6.25
C THR A 9 -10.97 29.02 -7.14
N CYS A 10 -11.12 28.07 -8.07
CA CYS A 10 -12.31 27.97 -8.92
C CYS A 10 -13.52 27.48 -8.12
N LEU A 11 -13.31 26.51 -7.22
CA LEU A 11 -14.37 25.98 -6.35
C LEU A 11 -14.88 27.04 -5.37
N MET A 12 -13.99 27.83 -4.78
CA MET A 12 -14.37 28.93 -3.88
C MET A 12 -15.27 29.97 -4.58
N ARG A 13 -14.92 30.39 -5.81
CA ARG A 13 -15.76 31.31 -6.59
C ARG A 13 -17.11 30.69 -6.95
N LEU A 14 -17.12 29.39 -7.23
CA LEU A 14 -18.35 28.66 -7.52
C LEU A 14 -19.26 28.59 -6.28
N GLU A 15 -18.69 28.37 -5.09
CA GLU A 15 -19.42 28.36 -3.82
C GLU A 15 -20.10 29.71 -3.56
N GLU A 16 -19.38 30.80 -3.80
CA GLU A 16 -19.88 32.18 -3.63
C GLU A 16 -21.01 32.51 -4.61
N VAL A 17 -20.88 32.12 -5.88
CA VAL A 17 -21.90 32.37 -6.92
C VAL A 17 -23.16 31.52 -6.70
N LEU A 18 -22.99 30.27 -6.27
CA LEU A 18 -24.12 29.35 -6.04
C LEU A 18 -24.78 29.51 -4.67
N GLY A 19 -24.22 30.35 -3.78
CA GLY A 19 -24.76 30.60 -2.45
C GLY A 19 -24.78 29.36 -1.55
N VAL A 20 -23.89 28.40 -1.81
CA VAL A 20 -23.75 27.19 -1.00
C VAL A 20 -22.85 27.44 0.21
N GLU A 21 -22.88 26.53 1.18
CA GLU A 21 -22.05 26.63 2.37
C GLU A 21 -20.55 26.74 2.01
N PRO A 22 -19.82 27.74 2.54
CA PRO A 22 -18.41 27.93 2.25
C PRO A 22 -17.59 26.66 2.56
N GLY A 23 -16.82 26.21 1.58
CA GLY A 23 -15.96 25.03 1.71
C GLY A 23 -16.63 23.69 1.39
N LEU A 24 -17.93 23.65 1.05
CA LEU A 24 -18.63 22.42 0.67
C LEU A 24 -18.03 21.75 -0.56
N PHE A 25 -17.85 22.48 -1.67
CA PHE A 25 -17.32 21.92 -2.91
C PHE A 25 -15.83 21.64 -2.81
N ARG A 26 -15.11 22.44 -2.03
CA ARG A 26 -13.71 22.14 -1.68
C ARG A 26 -13.61 20.83 -0.90
N HIS A 27 -14.46 20.62 0.10
CA HIS A 27 -14.51 19.38 0.87
C HIS A 27 -14.81 18.18 -0.03
N MET A 28 -15.84 18.27 -0.89
CA MET A 28 -16.16 17.22 -1.86
C MET A 28 -15.02 16.92 -2.83
N ALA A 29 -14.34 17.97 -3.33
CA ALA A 29 -13.19 17.80 -4.21
C ALA A 29 -11.99 17.16 -3.49
N HIS A 30 -11.77 17.47 -2.22
CA HIS A 30 -10.75 16.80 -1.40
C HIS A 30 -11.10 15.34 -1.14
N LEU A 31 -12.37 15.00 -0.86
CA LEU A 31 -12.84 13.61 -0.75
C LEU A 31 -12.65 12.83 -2.05
N GLU A 32 -12.93 13.45 -3.20
CA GLU A 32 -12.66 12.87 -4.53
C GLU A 32 -11.17 12.70 -4.84
N ARG A 33 -10.30 13.50 -4.22
CA ARG A 33 -8.83 13.31 -4.26
C ARG A 33 -8.35 12.19 -3.35
N MET A 34 -9.16 11.75 -2.38
CA MET A 34 -8.76 10.66 -1.50
C MET A 34 -8.69 9.34 -2.27
N PRO A 35 -7.64 8.53 -2.02
CA PRO A 35 -7.59 7.14 -2.45
C PRO A 35 -8.86 6.37 -2.06
N ALA A 36 -9.28 5.42 -2.89
CA ALA A 36 -10.58 4.72 -2.75
C ALA A 36 -10.72 3.96 -1.42
N ASP A 37 -9.62 3.41 -0.92
CA ASP A 37 -9.48 2.78 0.40
C ASP A 37 -9.82 3.76 1.53
N ILE A 38 -9.26 4.97 1.51
CA ILE A 38 -9.52 5.96 2.55
C ILE A 38 -10.93 6.52 2.42
N ARG A 39 -11.44 6.68 1.19
CA ARG A 39 -12.82 7.13 0.95
C ARG A 39 -13.84 6.15 1.53
N GLY A 40 -13.69 4.85 1.26
CA GLY A 40 -14.58 3.82 1.81
C GLY A 40 -14.58 3.82 3.34
N SER A 41 -13.41 4.00 3.96
CA SER A 41 -13.33 4.13 5.42
C SER A 41 -14.03 5.35 5.98
N TYR A 42 -13.89 6.49 5.30
CA TYR A 42 -14.48 7.74 5.73
C TYR A 42 -16.00 7.67 5.64
N GLU A 43 -16.51 7.07 4.56
CA GLU A 43 -17.93 6.79 4.37
C GLU A 43 -18.49 5.82 5.42
N ALA A 44 -17.75 4.76 5.77
CA ALA A 44 -18.15 3.82 6.82
C ALA A 44 -18.24 4.51 8.20
N VAL A 45 -17.23 5.30 8.56
CA VAL A 45 -17.20 6.07 9.82
C VAL A 45 -18.28 7.15 9.84
N GLN A 46 -18.54 7.83 8.72
CA GLN A 46 -19.65 8.77 8.57
C GLN A 46 -21.01 8.09 8.78
N ALA A 47 -21.22 6.91 8.19
CA ALA A 47 -22.46 6.15 8.34
C ALA A 47 -22.66 5.66 9.78
N GLU A 48 -21.59 5.22 10.46
CA GLU A 48 -21.63 4.84 11.87
C GLU A 48 -21.98 6.03 12.76
N ASN A 49 -21.29 7.17 12.56
CA ASN A 49 -21.58 8.42 13.27
C ASN A 49 -23.01 8.92 13.04
N ALA A 50 -23.57 8.74 11.85
CA ALA A 50 -24.95 9.08 11.56
C ALA A 50 -25.93 8.22 12.37
N LYS A 51 -25.68 6.92 12.49
CA LYS A 51 -26.48 6.01 13.34
C LYS A 51 -26.39 6.43 14.80
N PHE A 52 -25.19 6.72 15.32
CA PHE A 52 -25.00 7.22 16.68
C PHE A 52 -25.76 8.52 16.93
N ARG A 53 -25.68 9.50 16.02
CA ARG A 53 -26.42 10.76 16.12
C ARG A 53 -27.94 10.55 16.14
N GLN A 54 -28.44 9.58 15.38
CA GLN A 54 -29.86 9.24 15.38
C GLN A 54 -30.31 8.63 16.71
N VAL A 55 -29.50 7.74 17.30
CA VAL A 55 -29.75 7.15 18.62
C VAL A 55 -29.74 8.24 19.70
N LEU A 56 -28.72 9.11 19.71
CA LEU A 56 -28.63 10.25 20.63
C LEU A 56 -29.81 11.21 20.50
N ARG A 57 -30.29 11.47 19.28
CA ARG A 57 -31.48 12.30 19.06
C ARG A 57 -32.71 11.67 19.69
N LYS A 58 -32.95 10.37 19.47
CA LYS A 58 -34.06 9.64 20.10
C LYS A 58 -33.98 9.65 21.62
N LEU A 59 -32.78 9.52 22.19
CA LEU A 59 -32.54 9.61 23.64
C LEU A 59 -32.73 11.01 24.24
N LEU A 60 -32.60 12.07 23.43
CA LEU A 60 -32.86 13.44 23.86
C LEU A 60 -34.35 13.81 23.74
N GLU A 61 -35.04 13.24 22.75
CA GLU A 61 -36.47 13.45 22.48
C GLU A 61 -37.34 12.67 23.48
N ASP A 62 -37.05 11.39 23.67
CA ASP A 62 -37.64 10.59 24.73
C ASP A 62 -36.82 10.85 25.99
N LYS A 63 -37.41 11.45 27.03
CA LYS A 63 -36.83 11.47 28.39
C LYS A 63 -36.80 10.04 28.96
N ALA A 64 -36.06 9.15 28.30
CA ALA A 64 -36.17 7.72 28.46
C ALA A 64 -35.55 7.31 29.80
N ALA A 65 -36.31 6.52 30.57
CA ALA A 65 -35.82 5.89 31.78
C ALA A 65 -34.65 4.95 31.44
N GLY A 66 -33.67 4.84 32.33
CA GLY A 66 -32.38 4.16 32.09
C GLY A 66 -32.46 2.74 31.51
N GLU A 67 -33.57 2.02 31.68
CA GLU A 67 -33.79 0.67 31.11
C GLU A 67 -34.04 0.68 29.59
N GLN A 68 -34.62 1.74 29.02
CA GLN A 68 -34.79 1.83 27.56
C GLN A 68 -33.46 2.18 26.88
N ILE A 69 -32.56 2.83 27.63
CA ILE A 69 -31.23 3.22 27.15
C ILE A 69 -30.34 1.98 27.02
N SER A 70 -30.42 1.01 27.94
CA SER A 70 -29.62 -0.22 27.85
C SER A 70 -29.97 -1.06 26.61
N GLY A 71 -31.26 -1.21 26.30
CA GLY A 71 -31.67 -1.95 25.08
C GLY A 71 -31.23 -1.29 23.78
N LEU A 72 -31.17 0.05 23.73
CA LEU A 72 -30.65 0.78 22.57
C LEU A 72 -29.11 0.77 22.49
N LEU A 73 -28.43 0.63 23.63
CA LEU A 73 -26.97 0.47 23.70
C LEU A 73 -26.54 -0.93 23.29
N ASP A 74 -27.34 -1.97 23.53
CA ASP A 74 -27.04 -3.34 23.09
C ASP A 74 -27.02 -3.49 21.55
N ASP A 75 -27.87 -2.73 20.84
CA ASP A 75 -27.87 -2.65 19.37
C ASP A 75 -26.65 -1.90 18.81
N VAL A 76 -25.99 -1.11 19.65
CA VAL A 76 -24.84 -0.30 19.28
C VAL A 76 -23.59 -0.97 19.83
N ARG A 77 -22.90 -1.69 18.97
CA ARG A 77 -21.64 -2.37 19.30
C ARG A 77 -20.53 -1.35 19.61
N LEU A 78 -20.53 -0.75 20.80
CA LEU A 78 -19.51 0.18 21.29
C LEU A 78 -18.13 -0.49 21.39
N ASP A 79 -18.13 -1.81 21.52
CA ASP A 79 -16.94 -2.66 21.56
C ASP A 79 -16.53 -3.17 20.17
N ALA A 80 -17.14 -2.67 19.09
CA ALA A 80 -16.64 -2.94 17.76
C ALA A 80 -15.19 -2.45 17.69
N PRO A 81 -14.24 -3.31 17.27
CA PRO A 81 -12.90 -2.82 17.00
C PRO A 81 -13.04 -1.68 16.00
N ARG A 82 -12.63 -0.46 16.39
CA ARG A 82 -12.44 0.62 15.44
C ARG A 82 -11.56 0.03 14.35
N GLU A 83 -12.09 -0.11 13.13
CA GLU A 83 -11.24 -0.28 11.97
C GLU A 83 -10.43 1.01 11.88
N THR A 84 -9.27 1.01 12.54
CA THR A 84 -8.28 2.03 12.36
C THR A 84 -7.83 1.88 10.93
N VAL A 85 -8.45 2.67 10.06
CA VAL A 85 -7.93 2.86 8.72
C VAL A 85 -6.67 3.67 8.91
N THR A 86 -5.61 2.92 9.20
CA THR A 86 -4.26 3.40 9.19
C THR A 86 -4.09 3.92 7.78
N ALA A 87 -3.89 5.24 7.66
CA ALA A 87 -3.54 5.84 6.39
C ALA A 87 -2.27 5.10 5.95
N GLY A 88 -2.42 4.15 5.02
CA GLY A 88 -1.50 3.04 4.87
C GLY A 88 -0.04 3.44 4.89
N ARG A 89 0.82 2.56 5.40
CA ARG A 89 2.23 2.87 5.57
C ARG A 89 2.80 3.36 4.24
N LEU A 90 3.57 4.45 4.30
CA LEU A 90 4.36 4.90 3.16
C LEU A 90 5.53 3.93 3.00
N VAL A 91 5.49 3.15 1.93
CA VAL A 91 6.55 2.23 1.54
C VAL A 91 7.48 2.98 0.59
N PRO A 92 8.79 3.09 0.90
CA PRO A 92 9.74 3.76 0.03
C PRO A 92 9.92 2.98 -1.27
N VAL A 93 9.90 3.68 -2.41
CA VAL A 93 10.26 3.13 -3.73
C VAL A 93 11.74 3.38 -3.97
N ILE A 94 12.46 2.28 -4.16
CA ILE A 94 13.87 2.27 -4.54
C ILE A 94 13.92 2.18 -6.06
N ASN A 95 14.29 3.28 -6.73
CA ASN A 95 14.67 3.15 -8.14
C ASN A 95 16.16 2.79 -8.25
N ARG A 96 16.50 2.19 -9.39
CA ARG A 96 17.90 2.04 -9.80
C ARG A 96 18.62 3.40 -9.69
N ALA A 97 19.69 3.45 -8.90
CA ALA A 97 20.82 4.29 -9.28
C ALA A 97 21.27 3.81 -10.66
N SER A 98 21.29 4.72 -11.63
CA SER A 98 21.64 4.46 -13.01
C SER A 98 23.00 3.76 -13.11
N ALA A 99 23.09 2.72 -13.94
CA ALA A 99 24.32 2.04 -14.35
C ALA A 99 25.14 1.37 -13.24
N GLY A 100 25.10 0.04 -13.19
CA GLY A 100 26.18 -0.77 -12.61
C GLY A 100 26.23 -0.87 -11.09
N ASP A 101 25.72 0.11 -10.35
CA ASP A 101 25.96 0.21 -8.91
C ASP A 101 24.66 0.14 -8.09
N PHE A 102 24.23 -1.06 -7.68
CA PHE A 102 23.38 -1.18 -6.48
C PHE A 102 24.29 -0.96 -5.28
N MET A 103 24.59 0.31 -4.97
CA MET A 103 25.41 0.71 -3.82
C MET A 103 25.05 -0.12 -2.59
N ASP A 104 26.04 -0.47 -1.79
CA ASP A 104 25.87 -1.26 -0.56
C ASP A 104 24.90 -0.54 0.41
N PHE A 105 23.60 -0.83 0.25
CA PHE A 105 22.53 -0.42 1.16
C PHE A 105 22.53 -1.40 2.33
N ASP A 106 23.48 -1.16 3.23
CA ASP A 106 23.67 -1.94 4.44
C ASP A 106 22.48 -1.74 5.39
N ASP A 107 22.01 -2.86 5.92
CA ASP A 107 21.10 -3.03 7.06
C ASP A 107 20.07 -1.94 7.37
N LEU A 108 18.83 -2.15 6.90
CA LEU A 108 17.56 -1.67 7.49
C LEU A 108 17.40 -0.17 7.82
N GLY A 109 18.39 0.67 7.50
CA GLY A 109 18.42 2.08 7.83
C GLY A 109 18.31 2.92 6.58
N TYR A 110 17.10 3.05 6.02
CA TYR A 110 16.85 4.03 4.96
C TYR A 110 17.07 5.44 5.55
N PRO A 111 18.10 6.19 5.12
CA PRO A 111 18.25 7.56 5.57
C PRO A 111 17.09 8.38 4.98
N VAL A 112 16.53 9.26 5.79
CA VAL A 112 15.47 10.18 5.37
C VAL A 112 15.98 11.00 4.18
N GLY A 113 15.42 10.79 2.99
CA GLY A 113 15.78 11.53 1.77
C GLY A 113 16.31 10.72 0.58
N PHE A 114 16.44 9.39 0.67
CA PHE A 114 16.92 8.52 -0.44
C PHE A 114 15.83 7.74 -1.19
N ALA A 115 14.56 7.90 -0.82
CA ALA A 115 13.45 7.33 -1.60
C ALA A 115 13.03 8.33 -2.67
N ASP A 116 13.05 7.90 -3.94
CA ASP A 116 12.62 8.75 -5.06
C ASP A 116 11.10 8.96 -5.07
N ASP A 117 10.36 7.99 -4.52
CA ASP A 117 8.90 7.97 -4.47
C ASP A 117 8.41 7.15 -3.27
N TYR A 118 7.14 7.31 -2.89
CA TYR A 118 6.51 6.55 -1.80
C TYR A 118 5.15 6.02 -2.24
N VAL A 119 4.89 4.73 -2.01
CA VAL A 119 3.58 4.12 -2.27
C VAL A 119 2.85 3.91 -0.95
N ARG A 120 1.57 4.29 -0.88
CA ARG A 120 0.71 3.99 0.27
C ARG A 120 0.20 2.56 0.18
N CYS A 121 0.41 1.79 1.25
CA CYS A 121 -0.10 0.42 1.37
C CYS A 121 -0.85 0.26 2.69
N PRO A 122 -2.19 0.32 2.69
CA PRO A 122 -3.02 0.12 3.88
C PRO A 122 -2.88 -1.29 4.47
N ASP A 123 -2.81 -2.29 3.60
CA ASP A 123 -2.83 -3.71 3.99
C ASP A 123 -1.45 -4.27 4.38
N LEU A 124 -0.40 -3.43 4.37
CA LEU A 124 0.97 -3.86 4.67
C LEU A 124 1.42 -3.37 6.04
N HIS A 125 1.59 -4.33 6.96
CA HIS A 125 2.00 -4.06 8.34
C HIS A 125 3.51 -4.20 8.59
N ASP A 126 4.30 -4.59 7.58
CA ASP A 126 5.74 -4.77 7.73
C ASP A 126 6.48 -3.42 7.70
N PRO A 127 7.20 -3.07 8.80
CA PRO A 127 7.88 -1.80 8.86
C PRO A 127 9.07 -1.64 7.93
N ASN A 128 9.66 -2.75 7.52
CA ASN A 128 10.88 -2.81 6.71
C ASN A 128 10.58 -3.12 5.24
N ALA A 129 9.31 -3.11 4.86
CA ALA A 129 8.91 -3.28 3.47
C ALA A 129 9.45 -2.15 2.59
N PHE A 130 9.77 -2.51 1.36
CA PHE A 130 10.28 -1.59 0.35
C PHE A 130 9.70 -1.94 -1.01
N ALA A 131 9.57 -0.94 -1.87
CA ALA A 131 9.09 -1.11 -3.22
C ALA A 131 10.23 -0.95 -4.22
N VAL A 132 10.18 -1.67 -5.33
CA VAL A 132 11.15 -1.57 -6.42
C VAL A 132 10.41 -1.43 -7.73
N ARG A 133 10.90 -0.53 -8.59
CA ARG A 133 10.41 -0.42 -9.97
C ARG A 133 11.04 -1.51 -10.84
N VAL A 134 10.20 -2.33 -11.46
CA VAL A 134 10.62 -3.40 -12.36
C VAL A 134 11.31 -2.79 -13.57
N THR A 135 12.50 -3.27 -13.89
CA THR A 135 13.27 -2.86 -15.08
C THR A 135 13.52 -4.07 -15.98
N GLY A 136 13.31 -3.90 -17.29
CA GLY A 136 13.35 -4.98 -18.26
C GLY A 136 12.17 -5.96 -18.21
N ASP A 137 12.19 -6.96 -19.08
CA ASP A 137 11.06 -7.85 -19.36
C ASP A 137 11.20 -9.27 -18.76
N SER A 138 12.23 -9.54 -17.94
CA SER A 138 12.52 -10.90 -17.45
C SER A 138 11.42 -11.54 -16.58
N MET A 139 10.51 -10.73 -16.04
CA MET A 139 9.41 -11.15 -15.18
C MET A 139 8.03 -11.05 -15.85
N GLU A 140 8.01 -10.77 -17.15
CA GLU A 140 6.80 -10.82 -17.97
C GLU A 140 6.25 -12.26 -18.10
N PRO A 141 4.93 -12.42 -18.30
CA PRO A 141 3.91 -11.38 -18.50
C PRO A 141 3.33 -10.80 -17.19
N LYS A 142 3.70 -11.37 -16.03
CA LYS A 142 3.10 -11.01 -14.74
C LYS A 142 3.61 -9.67 -14.21
N PHE A 143 4.86 -9.33 -14.45
CA PHE A 143 5.44 -8.06 -14.05
C PHE A 143 6.07 -7.41 -15.27
N ARG A 144 5.55 -6.25 -15.65
CA ARG A 144 6.00 -5.49 -16.80
C ARG A 144 7.01 -4.44 -16.38
N GLU A 145 7.83 -4.00 -17.32
CA GLU A 145 8.71 -2.87 -17.10
C GLU A 145 7.91 -1.63 -16.65
N GLY A 146 8.37 -0.98 -15.58
CA GLY A 146 7.69 0.17 -14.97
C GLY A 146 6.77 -0.18 -13.80
N ASP A 147 6.36 -1.45 -13.64
CA ASP A 147 5.54 -1.87 -12.49
C ASP A 147 6.26 -1.61 -11.17
N ILE A 148 5.51 -1.20 -10.14
CA ILE A 148 6.05 -1.06 -8.79
C ILE A 148 5.66 -2.29 -7.98
N VAL A 149 6.66 -3.04 -7.53
CA VAL A 149 6.46 -4.26 -6.75
C VAL A 149 6.96 -4.04 -5.34
N ILE A 150 6.14 -4.43 -4.36
CA ILE A 150 6.47 -4.26 -2.95
C ILE A 150 6.94 -5.60 -2.38
N PHE A 151 8.05 -5.54 -1.66
CA PHE A 151 8.72 -6.65 -1.02
C PHE A 151 8.68 -6.49 0.49
N SER A 152 8.43 -7.59 1.20
CA SER A 152 8.29 -7.60 2.66
C SER A 152 9.33 -8.55 3.26
N PRO A 153 10.29 -8.03 4.07
CA PRO A 153 11.20 -8.86 4.87
C PRO A 153 10.51 -9.75 5.92
N ALA A 154 9.33 -9.35 6.42
CA ALA A 154 8.56 -10.15 7.38
C ALA A 154 7.84 -11.34 6.73
N ALA A 155 7.82 -11.43 5.41
CA ALA A 155 7.14 -12.48 4.68
C ALA A 155 8.07 -13.67 4.40
N ASP A 156 7.67 -14.86 4.85
CA ASP A 156 8.40 -16.11 4.57
C ASP A 156 8.50 -16.37 3.06
N VAL A 157 9.68 -16.82 2.63
CA VAL A 157 9.97 -17.14 1.23
C VAL A 157 9.86 -18.65 1.01
N ALA A 158 9.03 -19.06 0.05
CA ALA A 158 8.89 -20.45 -0.36
C ALA A 158 9.29 -20.68 -1.83
N SER A 159 9.54 -21.94 -2.19
CA SER A 159 9.77 -22.34 -3.58
C SER A 159 8.56 -21.97 -4.46
N GLY A 160 8.80 -21.26 -5.55
CA GLY A 160 7.79 -20.77 -6.49
C GLY A 160 7.39 -19.30 -6.28
N ASP A 161 7.87 -18.68 -5.20
CA ASP A 161 7.62 -17.26 -4.91
C ASP A 161 8.44 -16.33 -5.81
N ASP A 162 7.86 -15.18 -6.13
CA ASP A 162 8.56 -14.11 -6.82
C ASP A 162 9.31 -13.27 -5.79
N CYS A 163 10.64 -13.24 -5.85
CA CYS A 163 11.46 -12.63 -4.81
C CYS A 163 12.47 -11.65 -5.39
N PHE A 164 12.71 -10.58 -4.64
CA PHE A 164 13.89 -9.75 -4.79
C PHE A 164 15.05 -10.45 -4.08
N VAL A 165 16.10 -10.76 -4.82
CA VAL A 165 17.26 -11.52 -4.33
C VAL A 165 18.50 -10.63 -4.41
N ARG A 166 19.17 -10.47 -3.28
CA ARG A 166 20.48 -9.80 -3.17
C ARG A 166 21.56 -10.87 -3.16
N LEU A 167 22.51 -10.78 -4.08
CA LEU A 167 23.68 -11.65 -4.13
C LEU A 167 24.89 -10.97 -3.49
N THR A 168 25.89 -11.76 -3.08
CA THR A 168 27.12 -11.30 -2.42
C THR A 168 28.05 -10.55 -3.37
N GLY A 169 27.88 -10.68 -4.69
CA GLY A 169 28.66 -9.93 -5.66
C GLY A 169 28.35 -8.43 -5.59
N PRO A 170 29.34 -7.55 -5.88
CA PRO A 170 29.10 -6.13 -5.93
C PRO A 170 27.96 -5.86 -6.91
N HIS A 171 26.92 -5.18 -6.43
CA HIS A 171 25.83 -4.70 -7.24
C HIS A 171 25.00 -5.79 -7.94
N GLU A 172 24.94 -7.00 -7.39
CA GLU A 172 24.13 -8.09 -7.96
C GLU A 172 22.80 -8.23 -7.21
N SER A 173 21.80 -7.45 -7.58
CA SER A 173 20.41 -7.71 -7.15
C SER A 173 19.51 -8.03 -8.33
N THR A 174 18.58 -8.96 -8.14
CA THR A 174 17.72 -9.46 -9.21
C THR A 174 16.33 -9.78 -8.70
N PHE A 175 15.32 -9.54 -9.54
CA PHE A 175 13.95 -9.95 -9.28
C PHE A 175 13.63 -11.18 -10.11
N LYS A 176 13.45 -12.34 -9.46
CA LYS A 176 13.25 -13.64 -10.09
C LYS A 176 12.33 -14.51 -9.25
N ARG A 177 11.78 -15.55 -9.87
CA ARG A 177 11.12 -16.61 -9.13
C ARG A 177 12.18 -17.52 -8.51
N VAL A 178 12.03 -17.80 -7.22
CA VAL A 178 12.97 -18.62 -6.46
C VAL A 178 12.48 -20.06 -6.40
N TYR A 179 13.39 -21.01 -6.54
CA TYR A 179 13.19 -22.42 -6.22
C TYR A 179 14.35 -22.93 -5.37
N PHE A 180 14.04 -23.62 -4.28
CA PHE A 180 15.01 -24.36 -3.48
C PHE A 180 15.12 -25.78 -4.03
N GLU A 181 16.28 -26.13 -4.57
CA GLU A 181 16.53 -27.43 -5.18
C GLU A 181 16.94 -28.48 -4.12
N PRO A 182 16.72 -29.79 -4.36
CA PRO A 182 17.04 -30.84 -3.40
C PRO A 182 18.53 -30.96 -3.05
N ASP A 183 19.41 -30.49 -3.93
CA ASP A 183 20.87 -30.42 -3.74
C ASP A 183 21.31 -29.22 -2.88
N GLY A 184 20.36 -28.43 -2.38
CA GLY A 184 20.59 -27.25 -1.56
C GLY A 184 20.90 -25.98 -2.36
N GLN A 185 20.87 -26.05 -3.70
CA GLN A 185 21.07 -24.87 -4.54
C GLN A 185 19.80 -24.01 -4.62
N VAL A 186 19.99 -22.72 -4.93
CA VAL A 186 18.88 -21.79 -5.17
C VAL A 186 18.79 -21.52 -6.67
N ARG A 187 17.69 -21.93 -7.30
CA ARG A 187 17.43 -21.63 -8.71
C ARG A 187 16.60 -20.35 -8.83
N LEU A 188 17.16 -19.38 -9.55
CA LEU A 188 16.54 -18.12 -9.93
C LEU A 188 15.98 -18.26 -11.34
N GLN A 189 14.67 -18.42 -11.43
CA GLN A 189 13.93 -18.64 -12.66
C GLN A 189 13.26 -17.32 -13.11
N PRO A 190 13.63 -16.76 -14.27
CA PRO A 190 12.83 -15.73 -14.92
C PRO A 190 11.45 -16.28 -15.29
N ARG A 191 10.41 -15.44 -15.25
CA ARG A 191 9.08 -15.83 -15.77
C ARG A 191 9.00 -15.78 -17.28
N ASN A 192 9.77 -14.87 -17.88
CA ASN A 192 9.85 -14.73 -19.31
C ASN A 192 10.75 -15.84 -19.88
N GLN A 193 10.16 -16.69 -20.71
CA GLN A 193 10.81 -17.87 -21.31
C GLN A 193 11.99 -17.53 -22.22
N LYS A 194 12.15 -16.27 -22.61
CA LYS A 194 13.33 -15.80 -23.38
C LYS A 194 14.63 -15.87 -22.57
N TYR A 195 14.55 -15.91 -21.24
CA TYR A 195 15.72 -15.88 -20.37
C TYR A 195 15.93 -17.23 -19.67
N PRO A 196 17.16 -17.77 -19.69
CA PRO A 196 17.46 -19.03 -19.01
C PRO A 196 17.45 -18.86 -17.47
N PRO A 197 17.14 -19.92 -16.71
CA PRO A 197 17.32 -19.92 -15.27
C PRO A 197 18.81 -19.87 -14.89
N ILE A 198 19.06 -19.32 -13.71
CA ILE A 198 20.40 -19.24 -13.10
C ILE A 198 20.35 -19.98 -11.77
N THR A 199 21.26 -20.91 -11.55
CA THR A 199 21.40 -21.59 -10.25
C THR A 199 22.57 -20.96 -9.50
N VAL A 200 22.35 -20.61 -8.23
CA VAL A 200 23.35 -20.00 -7.35
C VAL A 200 23.49 -20.79 -6.06
N ASP A 201 24.72 -20.78 -5.53
CA ASP A 201 25.00 -21.32 -4.21
C ASP A 201 24.29 -20.45 -3.14
N PRO A 202 23.59 -21.04 -2.17
CA PRO A 202 22.91 -20.29 -1.11
C PRO A 202 23.84 -19.36 -0.33
N LYS A 203 25.14 -19.66 -0.22
CA LYS A 203 26.13 -18.78 0.42
C LYS A 203 26.35 -17.46 -0.33
N ARG A 204 26.00 -17.42 -1.62
CA ARG A 204 26.04 -16.20 -2.43
C ARG A 204 24.79 -15.33 -2.25
N VAL A 205 23.80 -15.76 -1.46
CA VAL A 205 22.55 -15.04 -1.28
C VAL A 205 22.59 -14.29 0.04
N ASN A 206 22.69 -12.96 -0.01
CA ASN A 206 22.70 -12.10 1.16
C ASN A 206 21.30 -11.82 1.71
N GLY A 207 20.27 -11.88 0.86
CA GLY A 207 18.89 -11.65 1.27
C GLY A 207 17.87 -12.01 0.20
N MET A 208 16.70 -12.48 0.63
CA MET A 208 15.58 -12.85 -0.22
C MET A 208 14.31 -12.24 0.37
N TYR A 209 13.60 -11.47 -0.44
CA TYR A 209 12.40 -10.75 0.01
C TYR A 209 11.25 -11.09 -0.91
N ARG A 210 10.13 -11.56 -0.35
CA ARG A 210 8.97 -12.00 -1.14
C ARG A 210 8.17 -10.79 -1.64
N ALA A 211 7.76 -10.83 -2.91
CA ALA A 211 6.79 -9.89 -3.46
C ALA A 211 5.40 -10.13 -2.85
N VAL A 212 4.85 -9.11 -2.21
CA VAL A 212 3.54 -9.19 -1.52
C VAL A 212 2.43 -8.46 -2.29
N LEU A 213 2.79 -7.37 -2.97
CA LEU A 213 1.84 -6.51 -3.68
C LEU A 213 2.46 -6.00 -4.98
N ARG A 214 1.62 -5.79 -6.00
CA ARG A 214 2.00 -5.20 -7.29
C ARG A 214 1.07 -4.01 -7.57
N TYR A 215 1.67 -2.83 -7.73
CA TYR A 215 1.01 -1.64 -8.23
C TYR A 215 1.37 -1.46 -9.71
N GLU A 216 0.39 -1.62 -10.58
CA GLU A 216 0.52 -1.26 -11.99
C GLU A 216 0.36 0.27 -12.10
N GLN A 217 1.35 0.96 -12.68
CA GLN A 217 1.14 2.34 -13.12
C GLN A 217 0.28 2.31 -14.39
N LEU A 218 -0.94 2.83 -14.30
CA LEU A 218 -1.85 3.04 -15.43
C LEU A 218 -1.42 4.21 -16.32
#